data_AF-A0A6A6DBV1-F1
#
_entry.id   AF-A0A6A6DBV1-F1
#
_cell.length_a   1.000
_cell.length_b   1.000
_cell.length_c   1.000
_cell.angle_alpha   90.00
_cell.angle_beta   90.00
_cell.angle_gamma   90.00
#
_symmetry.space_group_name_H-M   'P 1'
#
loop_
_entity.id
_entity.type
_entity.pdbx_description
1 polymer ?
#
loop_
_entity_poly.entity_id
_entity_poly.type
_entity_poly.pdbx_seq_one_letter_code
_entity_poly.pdbx_strand_id
1 'polypeptide(L)'
;NAQQVREDILDILTSYYKVSRKCFVDVICKQVISYFLLERDESPLKIFRPELVMGLDDEQLKTITGENKKTKRQQSMLESEIKNLKAAMKVLRS
;
A
#
# COMPACT_ATOMS: atom_id res chain seq x y z
N ASN A 1 15.51 -3.44 59.97
CA ASN A 1 14.03 -3.44 59.90
C ASN A 1 13.45 -2.37 58.98
N ALA A 2 13.43 -1.07 59.33
CA ALA A 2 12.74 -0.07 58.48
C ALA A 2 13.41 0.21 57.11
N GLN A 3 14.74 0.23 57.06
CA GLN A 3 15.49 0.48 55.83
C GLN A 3 15.31 -0.64 54.79
N GLN A 4 15.41 -1.91 55.23
CA GLN A 4 15.19 -3.08 54.39
C GLN A 4 13.78 -3.07 53.78
N VAL A 5 12.75 -2.81 54.59
CA VAL A 5 11.37 -2.74 54.11
C VAL A 5 11.20 -1.64 53.05
N ARG A 6 11.89 -0.51 53.19
CA ARG A 6 11.87 0.56 52.19
C ARG A 6 12.51 0.11 50.87
N GLU A 7 13.65 -0.58 50.94
CA GLU A 7 14.36 -1.10 49.78
C GLU A 7 13.53 -2.17 49.06
N ASP A 8 12.92 -3.10 49.80
CA ASP A 8 12.06 -4.14 49.24
C ASP A 8 10.86 -3.53 48.48
N ILE A 9 10.23 -2.49 49.03
CA ILE A 9 9.13 -1.77 48.36
C ILE A 9 9.63 -1.11 47.06
N LEU A 10 10.79 -0.47 47.10
CA LEU A 10 11.38 0.17 45.92
C LEU A 10 11.71 -0.85 44.82
N ASP A 11 12.23 -2.01 45.19
CA ASP A 11 12.56 -3.08 44.25
C ASP A 11 11.31 -3.68 43.60
N ILE A 12 10.23 -3.86 44.38
CA ILE A 12 8.93 -4.33 43.87
C ILE A 12 8.36 -3.31 42.88
N LEU A 13 8.31 -2.03 43.24
CA LEU A 13 7.77 -0.98 42.38
C LEU A 13 8.59 -0.84 41.09
N THR A 14 9.92 -0.91 41.20
CA THR A 14 10.83 -0.85 40.04
C THR A 14 10.62 -2.03 39.11
N SER A 15 10.51 -3.24 39.67
CA SER A 15 10.28 -4.47 38.90
C SER A 15 8.92 -4.44 38.20
N TYR A 16 7.87 -4.02 38.90
CA TYR A 16 6.54 -3.84 38.32
C TYR A 16 6.56 -2.82 37.18
N TYR A 17 7.15 -1.64 37.40
CA TYR A 17 7.20 -0.60 36.39
C TYR A 17 7.96 -1.04 35.13
N LYS A 18 9.05 -1.78 35.30
CA LYS A 18 9.83 -2.34 34.19
C LYS A 18 8.97 -3.24 33.29
N VAL A 19 8.18 -4.13 33.89
CA VAL A 19 7.29 -5.05 33.15
C VAL A 19 6.13 -4.28 32.53
N SER A 20 5.45 -3.42 33.30
CA SER A 20 4.29 -2.64 32.85
C SER A 20 4.63 -1.74 31.67
N ARG A 21 5.81 -1.08 31.68
CA ARG A 21 6.26 -0.26 30.55
C ARG A 21 6.47 -1.09 29.28
N LYS A 22 7.07 -2.28 29.40
CA LYS A 22 7.28 -3.17 28.25
C LYS A 22 5.93 -3.66 27.71
N CYS A 23 5.04 -4.09 28.60
CA CYS A 23 3.70 -4.53 28.25
C CYS A 23 2.91 -3.43 27.53
N PHE A 24 2.97 -2.19 28.02
CA PHE A 24 2.32 -1.05 27.38
C PHE A 24 2.81 -0.86 25.94
N VAL A 25 4.12 -0.82 25.72
CA VAL A 25 4.69 -0.67 24.37
C VAL A 25 4.29 -1.85 23.49
N ASP A 26 4.37 -3.09 24.00
CA ASP A 26 3.98 -4.29 23.26
C ASP A 26 2.50 -4.24 22.84
N VAL A 27 1.61 -3.79 23.73
CA VAL A 27 0.18 -3.65 23.46
C VAL A 27 -0.09 -2.58 22.42
N ILE A 28 0.54 -1.41 22.53
CA ILE A 28 0.39 -0.34 21.53
C ILE A 28 0.88 -0.81 20.15
N CYS A 29 2.06 -1.44 20.08
CA CYS A 29 2.59 -1.94 18.81
C CYS A 29 1.68 -3.02 18.19
N LYS A 30 1.18 -3.97 18.99
CA LYS A 30 0.37 -5.08 18.47
C LYS A 30 -1.07 -4.65 18.15
N GLN A 31 -1.73 -3.98 19.06
CA GLN A 31 -3.15 -3.64 18.90
C GLN A 31 -3.33 -2.35 18.10
N VAL A 32 -2.68 -1.27 18.50
CA VAL A 32 -2.90 0.03 17.85
C VAL A 32 -2.24 0.05 16.48
N ILE A 33 -0.95 -0.25 16.41
CA ILE A 33 -0.22 -0.16 15.15
C ILE A 33 -0.61 -1.32 14.24
N SER A 34 -0.26 -2.56 14.59
CA SER A 34 -0.49 -3.71 13.70
C SER A 34 -1.97 -3.86 13.34
N TYR A 35 -2.83 -3.99 14.34
CA TYR A 35 -4.23 -4.27 14.08
C TYR A 35 -5.00 -3.03 13.58
N PHE A 36 -5.12 -1.97 14.39
CA PHE A 36 -6.00 -0.84 14.02
C PHE A 36 -5.49 -0.02 12.84
N LEU A 37 -4.19 0.20 12.70
CA LEU A 37 -3.64 1.04 11.62
C LEU A 37 -3.23 0.26 10.37
N LEU A 38 -2.81 -1.00 10.47
CA LEU A 38 -2.34 -1.75 9.30
C LEU A 38 -3.36 -2.79 8.82
N GLU A 39 -3.88 -3.63 9.71
CA GLU A 39 -4.60 -4.86 9.32
C GLU A 39 -6.13 -4.75 9.32
N ARG A 40 -6.72 -3.81 10.06
CA ARG A 40 -8.18 -3.69 10.20
C ARG A 40 -8.85 -3.37 8.87
N ASP A 41 -10.10 -3.76 8.71
CA ASP A 41 -10.87 -3.44 7.49
C ASP A 41 -11.21 -1.96 7.31
N GLU A 42 -10.93 -1.09 8.27
CA GLU A 42 -10.96 0.37 8.07
C GLU A 42 -9.55 0.96 8.13
N SER A 43 -8.52 0.12 7.96
CA SER A 43 -7.12 0.53 7.97
C SER A 43 -6.88 1.58 6.89
N PRO A 44 -6.25 2.72 7.25
CA PRO A 44 -5.89 3.77 6.29
C PRO A 44 -4.90 3.30 5.22
N LEU A 45 -4.20 2.18 5.44
CA LEU A 45 -3.23 1.64 4.48
C LEU A 45 -3.82 0.64 3.50
N LYS A 46 -4.99 0.07 3.76
CA LYS A 46 -5.63 -0.81 2.78
C LYS A 46 -6.39 0.02 1.74
N ILE A 47 -5.60 0.75 0.95
CA ILE A 47 -6.05 1.68 -0.09
C ILE A 47 -6.54 0.91 -1.31
N PHE A 48 -5.91 -0.21 -1.66
CA PHE A 48 -6.28 -1.02 -2.82
C PHE A 48 -6.97 -2.32 -2.41
N ARG A 49 -8.30 -2.37 -2.52
CA ARG A 49 -9.13 -3.51 -2.15
C ARG A 49 -10.14 -3.87 -3.24
N PRO A 50 -10.72 -5.08 -3.23
CA PRO A 50 -11.80 -5.44 -4.14
C PRO A 50 -12.96 -4.44 -4.12
N GLU A 51 -13.33 -3.91 -2.95
CA GLU A 51 -14.42 -2.93 -2.82
C GLU A 51 -14.10 -1.62 -3.53
N LEU A 52 -12.83 -1.17 -3.46
CA LEU A 52 -12.39 -0.02 -4.26
C LEU A 52 -12.54 -0.33 -5.74
N VAL A 53 -12.01 -1.46 -6.21
CA VAL A 53 -12.01 -1.83 -7.63
C VAL A 53 -13.44 -1.98 -8.16
N MET A 54 -14.32 -2.61 -7.39
CA MET A 54 -15.75 -2.76 -7.73
C MET A 54 -16.51 -1.42 -7.70
N GLY A 55 -16.04 -0.45 -6.92
CA GLY A 55 -16.63 0.88 -6.82
C GLY A 55 -16.15 1.87 -7.89
N LEU A 56 -15.18 1.51 -8.73
CA LEU A 56 -14.71 2.37 -9.81
C LEU A 56 -15.74 2.42 -10.94
N ASP A 57 -16.09 3.62 -11.38
CA ASP A 57 -16.92 3.81 -12.57
C ASP A 57 -16.11 3.66 -13.88
N ASP A 58 -16.83 3.56 -15.00
CA ASP A 58 -16.22 3.38 -16.32
C ASP A 58 -15.24 4.51 -16.70
N GLU A 59 -15.49 5.75 -16.27
CA GLU A 59 -14.61 6.88 -16.59
C GLU A 59 -13.36 6.90 -15.70
N GLN A 60 -13.47 6.49 -14.44
CA GLN A 60 -12.34 6.26 -13.54
C GLN A 60 -11.48 5.09 -14.03
N LEU A 61 -12.09 3.97 -14.42
CA LEU A 61 -11.40 2.83 -15.01
C LEU A 61 -10.70 3.23 -16.31
N LYS A 62 -11.35 3.98 -17.17
CA LYS A 62 -10.78 4.51 -18.41
C LYS A 62 -9.71 5.56 -18.18
N THR A 63 -9.69 6.23 -17.03
CA THR A 63 -8.59 7.13 -16.64
C THR A 63 -7.36 6.33 -16.18
N ILE A 64 -7.57 5.24 -15.43
CA ILE A 64 -6.49 4.36 -14.95
C ILE A 64 -5.92 3.49 -16.07
N THR A 65 -6.79 2.97 -16.94
CA THR A 65 -6.44 2.09 -18.07
C THR A 65 -6.20 2.85 -19.37
N GLY A 66 -6.60 4.12 -19.41
CA GLY A 66 -6.50 4.95 -20.60
C GLY A 66 -5.05 5.24 -20.92
N GLU A 67 -4.58 4.70 -22.04
CA GLU A 67 -3.33 5.16 -22.61
C GLU A 67 -3.37 6.68 -22.80
N ASN A 68 -2.29 7.34 -22.38
CA ASN A 68 -2.18 8.77 -22.53
C ASN A 68 -2.29 9.16 -24.02
N LYS A 69 -2.74 10.39 -24.30
CA LYS A 69 -2.97 10.88 -25.67
C LYS A 69 -1.73 10.76 -26.57
N LYS A 70 -0.54 10.89 -25.99
CA LYS A 70 0.74 10.78 -26.71
C LYS A 70 1.00 9.34 -27.15
N THR A 71 0.76 8.37 -26.28
CA THR A 71 0.89 6.93 -26.56
C THR A 71 -0.08 6.51 -27.65
N LYS A 72 -1.36 6.88 -27.54
CA LYS A 72 -2.37 6.58 -28.59
C LYS A 72 -2.00 7.18 -29.95
N ARG A 73 -1.52 8.42 -29.96
CA ARG A 73 -1.06 9.08 -31.19
C ARG A 73 0.15 8.35 -31.79
N GLN A 74 1.11 7.97 -30.95
CA GLN A 74 2.29 7.24 -31.38
C GLN A 74 1.92 5.86 -31.96
N GLN A 75 1.01 5.13 -31.31
CA GLN A 75 0.50 3.86 -31.81
C GLN A 75 -0.13 4.02 -33.19
N SER A 76 -1.03 4.99 -33.36
CA SER A 76 -1.69 5.24 -34.65
C SER A 76 -0.70 5.61 -35.76
N MET A 77 0.33 6.41 -35.46
CA MET A 77 1.39 6.74 -36.41
C MET A 77 2.18 5.49 -36.83
N LEU A 78 2.58 4.67 -35.85
CA LEU A 78 3.31 3.42 -36.11
C LEU A 78 2.48 2.42 -36.93
N GLU A 79 1.18 2.28 -36.62
CA GLU A 79 0.27 1.42 -37.39
C GLU A 79 0.15 1.87 -38.86
N SER A 80 0.05 3.19 -39.09
CA SER A 80 0.03 3.75 -40.44
C SER A 80 1.35 3.51 -41.17
N GLU A 81 2.48 3.69 -40.49
CA GLU A 81 3.80 3.50 -41.07
C GLU A 81 4.04 2.03 -41.43
N ILE A 82 3.68 1.10 -40.55
CA ILE A 82 3.70 -0.34 -40.83
C ILE A 82 2.85 -0.68 -42.04
N LYS A 83 1.64 -0.13 -42.15
CA LYS A 83 0.74 -0.35 -43.29
C LYS A 83 1.38 0.12 -44.60
N ASN A 84 1.97 1.32 -44.59
CA ASN A 84 2.62 1.89 -45.76
C ASN A 84 3.85 1.09 -46.18
N LEU A 85 4.71 0.71 -45.23
CA LEU A 85 5.89 -0.12 -45.47
C LEU A 85 5.53 -1.50 -46.00
N LYS A 86 4.47 -2.13 -45.48
CA LYS A 86 3.95 -3.41 -46.00
C LYS A 86 3.44 -3.28 -47.44
N ALA A 87 2.73 -2.20 -47.76
CA ALA A 87 2.27 -1.95 -49.12
C ALA A 87 3.45 -1.74 -50.08
N ALA A 88 4.45 -0.93 -49.69
CA ALA A 88 5.66 -0.71 -50.48
C ALA A 88 6.44 -2.02 -50.71
N MET A 89 6.62 -2.84 -49.67
CA MET A 89 7.24 -4.15 -49.83
C MET A 89 6.49 -5.07 -50.78
N LYS A 90 5.15 -5.00 -50.82
CA LYS A 90 4.35 -5.81 -51.75
C LYS A 90 4.60 -5.39 -53.20
N VAL A 91 4.74 -4.09 -53.47
CA VAL A 91 5.07 -3.56 -54.80
C VAL A 91 6.50 -3.91 -55.21
N LEU A 92 7.47 -3.90 -54.29
CA LEU A 92 8.86 -4.26 -54.60
C LEU A 92 9.07 -5.77 -54.84
N ARG A 93 8.16 -6.61 -54.35
CA ARG A 93 8.21 -8.08 -54.50
C ARG A 93 7.35 -8.60 -55.67
N SER A 94 6.57 -7.73 -56.31
CA SER A 94 5.82 -8.01 -57.55
C SER A 94 6.61 -7.56 -58.76
#